data_AF-A0ABD0ZJF8-F1
#
_entry.id   AF-A0ABD0ZJF8-F1
#
_cell.length_a   1.000
_cell.length_b   1.000
_cell.length_c   1.000
_cell.angle_alpha   90.00
_cell.angle_beta   90.00
_cell.angle_gamma   90.00
#
_symmetry.space_group_name_H-M   'P 1'
#
loop_
_entity.id
_entity.type
_entity.pdbx_description
1 polymer ?
#
loop_
_entity_poly.entity_id
_entity_poly.type
_entity_poly.pdbx_seq_one_letter_code
_entity_poly.pdbx_strand_id
1 'polypeptide(L)'
;MPLFVWGIGVATVVRLHLTLLVHSVCHIWGKRVWNTNDFSKNNWFGGIFSLGEEWHNNHHAFEFSARHGLEWWQLDVTWYLIRFLQAIGLATNVKLPTESQKKRMALV
;
A
#
# COMPACT_ATOMS: atom_id res chain seq x y z
N MET A 1 27.51 20.88 -4.98
CA MET A 1 26.56 20.89 -6.13
C MET A 1 26.03 19.50 -6.49
N PRO A 2 26.84 18.42 -6.63
CA PRO A 2 26.32 17.10 -7.03
C PRO A 2 25.27 16.52 -6.08
N LEU A 3 25.49 16.66 -4.76
CA LEU A 3 24.57 16.19 -3.74
C LEU A 3 23.19 16.85 -3.81
N PHE A 4 23.14 18.15 -4.16
CA PHE A 4 21.89 18.87 -4.28
C PHE A 4 21.10 18.41 -5.52
N VAL A 5 21.77 18.32 -6.66
CA VAL A 5 21.14 17.90 -7.93
C VAL A 5 20.67 16.44 -7.82
N TRP A 6 21.52 15.52 -7.40
CA TRP A 6 21.19 14.10 -7.38
C TRP A 6 20.41 13.69 -6.14
N GLY A 7 20.83 14.12 -4.95
CA GLY A 7 20.25 13.71 -3.68
C GLY A 7 18.91 14.36 -3.37
N ILE A 8 18.65 15.58 -3.89
CA ILE A 8 17.38 16.28 -3.69
C ILE A 8 16.61 16.34 -5.01
N GLY A 9 17.17 16.94 -6.06
CA GLY A 9 16.46 17.16 -7.33
C GLY A 9 15.99 15.84 -7.98
N VAL A 10 16.93 15.04 -8.46
CA VAL A 10 16.65 13.77 -9.16
C VAL A 10 15.89 12.81 -8.26
N ALA A 11 16.31 12.66 -7.00
CA ALA A 11 15.62 11.76 -6.06
C ALA A 11 14.14 12.15 -5.84
N THR A 12 13.82 13.45 -5.78
CA THR A 12 12.43 13.92 -5.64
C THR A 12 11.62 13.60 -6.89
N VAL A 13 12.18 13.86 -8.07
CA VAL A 13 11.54 13.58 -9.36
C VAL A 13 11.27 12.07 -9.48
N VAL A 14 12.23 11.22 -9.16
CA VAL A 14 12.07 9.76 -9.22
C VAL A 14 10.97 9.30 -8.27
N ARG A 15 10.96 9.76 -7.01
CA ARG A 15 9.90 9.40 -6.05
C ARG A 15 8.52 9.81 -6.55
N LEU A 16 8.40 11.04 -7.06
CA LEU A 16 7.13 11.53 -7.61
C LEU A 16 6.63 10.64 -8.75
N HIS A 17 7.50 10.30 -9.71
CA HIS A 17 7.14 9.44 -10.82
C HIS A 17 6.74 8.04 -10.37
N LEU A 18 7.41 7.47 -9.36
CA LEU A 18 7.05 6.16 -8.81
C LEU A 18 5.66 6.19 -8.18
N THR A 19 5.33 7.20 -7.35
CA THR A 19 3.99 7.32 -6.75
C THR A 19 2.90 7.49 -7.80
N LEU A 20 3.14 8.34 -8.81
CA LEU A 20 2.18 8.54 -9.91
C LEU A 20 2.01 7.27 -10.77
N LEU A 21 3.10 6.53 -10.99
CA LEU A 21 3.08 5.26 -11.70
C LEU A 21 2.25 4.23 -10.95
N VAL A 22 2.45 4.07 -9.64
CA VAL A 22 1.66 3.16 -8.80
C VAL A 22 0.18 3.49 -8.90
N HIS A 23 -0.18 4.77 -8.76
CA HIS A 23 -1.57 5.22 -8.86
C HIS A 23 -2.18 4.89 -10.25
N SER A 24 -1.42 5.11 -11.33
CA SER A 24 -1.89 4.81 -12.68
C SER A 24 -2.03 3.31 -12.94
N VAL A 25 -0.99 2.54 -12.63
CA VAL A 25 -0.92 1.10 -12.88
C VAL A 25 -1.96 0.36 -12.05
N CYS A 26 -2.10 0.69 -10.76
CA CYS A 26 -3.04 -0.02 -9.89
C CYS A 26 -4.51 0.25 -10.23
N HIS A 27 -4.83 1.32 -10.95
CA HIS A 27 -6.19 1.54 -11.45
C HIS A 27 -6.47 0.89 -12.82
N ILE A 28 -5.42 0.50 -13.56
CA ILE A 28 -5.55 -0.10 -14.89
C ILE A 28 -5.33 -1.61 -14.85
N TRP A 29 -4.30 -2.09 -14.17
CA TRP A 29 -3.80 -3.46 -14.22
C TRP A 29 -3.61 -4.08 -12.83
N GLY A 30 -4.21 -5.27 -12.63
CA GLY A 30 -4.15 -6.02 -11.38
C GLY A 30 -5.43 -6.81 -11.13
N LYS A 31 -5.61 -7.27 -9.89
CA LYS A 31 -6.79 -8.00 -9.43
C LYS A 31 -7.62 -7.14 -8.47
N ARG A 32 -8.92 -7.01 -8.72
CA ARG A 32 -9.87 -6.42 -7.77
C ARG A 32 -10.46 -7.55 -6.92
N VAL A 33 -10.31 -7.45 -5.60
CA VAL A 33 -10.72 -8.47 -4.62
C VAL A 33 -11.89 -7.98 -3.77
N TRP A 34 -11.97 -6.66 -3.56
CA TRP A 34 -12.97 -5.99 -2.75
C TRP A 34 -13.86 -5.07 -3.59
N ASN A 35 -15.12 -4.97 -3.17
CA ASN A 35 -16.13 -4.11 -3.75
C ASN A 35 -15.95 -2.65 -3.29
N THR A 36 -15.01 -1.95 -3.90
CA THR A 36 -14.77 -0.50 -3.74
C THR A 36 -15.57 0.30 -4.78
N ASN A 37 -15.78 1.60 -4.61
CA ASN A 37 -16.52 2.41 -5.62
C ASN A 37 -15.64 2.90 -6.79
N ASP A 38 -14.39 2.42 -6.86
CA ASP A 38 -13.38 2.84 -7.81
C ASP A 38 -12.81 1.66 -8.62
N PHE A 39 -11.84 1.94 -9.48
CA PHE A 39 -11.15 0.94 -10.29
C PHE A 39 -9.84 0.43 -9.68
N SER A 40 -9.60 0.65 -8.38
CA SER A 40 -8.40 0.15 -7.71
C SER A 40 -8.25 -1.37 -7.85
N LYS A 41 -7.02 -1.81 -8.06
CA LYS A 41 -6.62 -3.21 -8.19
C LYS A 41 -5.36 -3.46 -7.38
N ASN A 42 -5.25 -4.68 -6.88
CA ASN A 42 -4.04 -5.19 -6.24
C ASN A 42 -3.05 -5.68 -7.31
N ASN A 43 -1.78 -5.32 -7.16
CA ASN A 43 -0.72 -5.72 -8.08
C ASN A 43 0.47 -6.33 -7.33
N TRP A 44 0.69 -7.63 -7.54
CA TRP A 44 1.73 -8.38 -6.83
C TRP A 44 3.14 -8.09 -7.31
N PHE A 45 3.31 -7.72 -8.58
CA PHE A 45 4.62 -7.44 -9.17
C PHE A 45 5.16 -6.09 -8.68
N GLY A 46 4.25 -5.13 -8.52
CA GLY A 46 4.57 -3.84 -7.91
C GLY A 46 4.98 -3.98 -6.46
N GLY A 47 4.24 -4.74 -5.64
CA GLY A 47 4.33 -4.84 -4.17
C GLY A 47 5.71 -4.74 -3.50
N ILE A 48 6.76 -5.21 -4.18
CA ILE A 48 8.15 -5.19 -3.72
C ILE A 48 8.80 -3.80 -3.88
N PHE A 49 8.45 -3.07 -4.95
CA PHE A 49 9.08 -1.80 -5.34
C PHE A 49 8.47 -0.58 -4.66
N SER A 50 7.16 -0.54 -4.39
CA SER A 50 6.55 0.60 -3.67
C SER A 50 6.25 0.31 -2.20
N LEU A 51 6.95 -0.64 -1.59
CA LEU A 51 6.88 -0.88 -0.14
C LEU A 51 5.47 -1.28 0.36
N GLY A 52 4.60 -1.75 -0.53
CA GLY A 52 3.25 -2.24 -0.23
C GLY A 52 2.10 -1.35 -0.71
N GLU A 53 2.34 -0.23 -1.41
CA GLU A 53 1.24 0.63 -1.91
C GLU A 53 0.46 -0.03 -3.07
N GLU A 54 1.02 -1.06 -3.70
CA GLU A 54 0.38 -1.75 -4.83
C GLU A 54 -0.74 -2.71 -4.42
N TRP A 55 -0.96 -2.92 -3.12
CA TRP A 55 -2.19 -3.52 -2.60
C TRP A 55 -3.32 -2.47 -2.57
N HIS A 56 -3.50 -1.77 -3.69
CA HIS A 56 -4.30 -0.56 -3.78
C HIS A 56 -5.78 -0.84 -3.53
N ASN A 57 -6.31 -1.94 -4.04
CA ASN A 57 -7.70 -2.31 -3.77
C ASN A 57 -7.95 -2.69 -2.31
N ASN A 58 -6.96 -3.28 -1.64
CA ASN A 58 -7.05 -3.51 -0.20
C ASN A 58 -7.05 -2.18 0.57
N HIS A 59 -6.17 -1.25 0.20
CA HIS A 59 -6.09 0.08 0.82
C HIS A 59 -7.40 0.85 0.67
N HIS A 60 -7.96 0.93 -0.54
CA HIS A 60 -9.24 1.58 -0.79
C HIS A 60 -10.43 0.88 -0.10
N ALA A 61 -10.36 -0.44 0.10
CA ALA A 61 -11.41 -1.15 0.83
C ALA A 61 -11.35 -0.91 2.35
N PHE A 62 -10.15 -0.69 2.91
CA PHE A 62 -9.92 -0.52 4.34
C PHE A 62 -8.93 0.61 4.60
N GLU A 63 -9.30 1.84 4.26
CA GLU A 63 -8.45 3.03 4.38
C GLU A 63 -7.94 3.27 5.81
N PHE A 64 -8.68 2.79 6.81
CA PHE A 64 -8.30 2.87 8.23
C PHE A 64 -7.26 1.82 8.66
N SER A 65 -6.96 0.84 7.81
CA SER A 65 -6.05 -0.25 8.16
C SER A 65 -4.61 0.20 8.08
N ALA A 66 -3.84 -0.15 9.10
CA ALA A 66 -2.39 0.01 9.10
C ALA A 66 -1.65 -0.97 8.15
N ARG A 67 -2.35 -1.94 7.56
CA ARG A 67 -1.80 -2.97 6.70
C ARG A 67 -2.52 -2.96 5.36
N HIS A 68 -1.78 -2.74 4.29
CA HIS A 68 -2.30 -2.79 2.92
C HIS A 68 -2.31 -4.23 2.39
N GLY A 69 -1.26 -5.01 2.64
CA GLY A 69 -1.19 -6.40 2.19
C GLY A 69 -1.96 -7.35 3.11
N LEU A 70 -3.26 -7.58 2.91
CA LEU A 70 -4.11 -8.36 3.82
C LEU A 70 -3.85 -9.87 3.83
N GLU A 71 -3.31 -10.42 2.74
CA GLU A 71 -2.94 -11.84 2.63
C GLU A 71 -1.50 -12.10 3.09
N TRP A 72 -1.18 -13.33 3.50
CA TRP A 72 0.15 -13.68 4.02
C TRP A 72 1.29 -13.52 3.00
N TRP A 73 0.98 -13.70 1.71
CA TRP A 73 1.94 -13.57 0.60
C TRP A 73 2.06 -12.12 0.09
N GLN A 74 1.21 -11.21 0.58
CA GLN A 74 1.22 -9.81 0.19
C GLN A 74 2.28 -9.06 1.01
N LEU A 75 3.47 -8.91 0.43
CA LEU A 75 4.58 -8.19 1.05
C LEU A 75 4.23 -6.71 1.24
N ASP A 76 4.35 -6.23 2.46
CA ASP A 76 4.04 -4.87 2.86
C ASP A 76 5.12 -4.38 3.83
N VAL A 77 6.10 -3.67 3.28
CA VAL A 77 7.27 -3.21 4.04
C VAL A 77 6.85 -2.16 5.07
N THR A 78 5.88 -1.32 4.72
CA THR A 78 5.30 -0.33 5.63
C THR A 78 4.65 -0.99 6.84
N TRP A 79 3.93 -2.10 6.64
CA TRP A 79 3.35 -2.89 7.73
C TRP A 79 4.43 -3.44 8.67
N TYR A 80 5.53 -3.98 8.13
CA TYR A 80 6.63 -4.48 8.96
C TYR A 80 7.29 -3.36 9.78
N LEU A 81 7.44 -2.16 9.20
CA LEU A 81 7.92 -0.98 9.93
C LEU A 81 6.96 -0.58 11.05
N ILE A 82 5.65 -0.53 10.79
CA ILE A 82 4.63 -0.23 11.82
C ILE A 82 4.68 -1.27 12.94
N ARG A 83 4.84 -2.55 12.61
CA ARG A 83 4.99 -3.63 13.60
C ARG A 83 6.24 -3.48 14.45
N PHE A 84 7.35 -3.07 13.85
CA PHE A 84 8.56 -2.74 14.59
C PHE A 84 8.32 -1.56 15.55
N LEU A 85 7.72 -0.47 15.06
CA LEU A 85 7.37 0.70 15.88
C LEU A 85 6.40 0.36 17.01
N GLN A 86 5.46 -0.57 16.77
CA GLN A 86 4.55 -1.08 17.78
C GLN A 86 5.29 -1.88 18.85
N ALA A 87 6.27 -2.71 18.45
CA ALA A 87 7.06 -3.52 19.38
C ALA A 87 7.91 -2.67 20.34
N ILE A 88 8.41 -1.53 19.87
CA ILE A 88 9.16 -0.57 20.72
C ILE A 88 8.27 0.47 21.40
N GLY A 89 6.94 0.34 21.31
CA GLY A 89 5.97 1.19 21.99
C GLY A 89 5.72 2.57 21.37
N LEU A 90 6.27 2.85 20.18
CA LEU A 90 6.07 4.12 19.47
C LEU A 90 4.76 4.19 18.69
N ALA A 91 4.28 3.05 18.18
CA ALA A 91 2.97 2.95 17.53
C ALA A 91 1.96 2.31 18.49
N THR A 92 1.01 3.10 18.98
CA THR A 92 -0.10 2.65 19.83
C THR A 92 -1.41 2.82 19.07
N ASN A 93 -2.37 1.91 19.22
CA ASN A 93 -3.66 1.90 18.47
C ASN A 93 -3.57 1.55 16.97
N VAL A 94 -2.77 0.55 16.62
CA VAL A 94 -2.69 -0.01 15.26
C VAL A 94 -3.98 -0.78 14.92
N LYS A 95 -4.65 -0.42 13.81
CA LYS A 95 -5.95 -1.00 13.40
C LYS A 95 -5.83 -1.92 12.20
N LEU A 96 -6.60 -3.01 12.22
CA LEU A 96 -6.74 -3.96 11.12
C LEU A 96 -8.23 -4.23 10.87
N PRO A 97 -8.62 -4.57 9.63
CA PRO A 97 -10.00 -4.92 9.33
C PRO A 97 -10.37 -6.25 9.98
N THR A 98 -11.57 -6.29 10.57
CA THR A 98 -12.14 -7.52 11.12
C THR A 98 -12.63 -8.43 9.98
N GLU A 99 -12.76 -9.73 10.27
CA GLU A 99 -13.30 -10.69 9.30
C GLU A 99 -14.74 -10.34 8.87
N SER A 100 -15.53 -9.72 9.75
CA SER A 100 -16.87 -9.23 9.40
C SER A 100 -16.82 -8.06 8.42
N GLN A 101 -15.88 -7.12 8.60
CA GLN A 101 -15.65 -6.03 7.65
C GLN A 101 -15.17 -6.56 6.30
N LYS A 102 -14.25 -7.53 6.30
CA LYS A 102 -13.81 -8.20 5.06
C LYS A 102 -14.97 -8.84 4.31
N LYS A 103 -15.79 -9.66 4.99
CA LYS A 103 -16.96 -10.30 4.36
C LYS A 103 -17.93 -9.32 3.73
N ARG A 104 -18.14 -8.15 4.35
CA ARG A 104 -19.01 -7.09 3.79
C ARG A 104 -18.46 -6.47 2.51
N MET A 105 -17.14 -6.41 2.37
CA MET A 105 -16.47 -5.84 1.20
C MET A 105 -16.12 -6.90 0.15
N ALA A 106 -16.30 -8.19 0.43
CA ALA A 106 -15.98 -9.25 -0.51
C ALA A 106 -16.85 -9.12 -1.78
N LEU A 107 -16.22 -9.27 -2.94
CA LEU A 107 -16.96 -9.48 -4.19
C LEU A 107 -17.64 -10.85 -4.08
N VAL A 108 -18.97 -10.87 -4.16
CA VAL A 108 -19.81 -12.08 -4.08
C VAL A 108 -19.34 -13.14 -5.09
#